data_AF-A0A023D5Z5-F1
#
_entry.id   AF-A0A023D5Z5-F1
#
_cell.length_a   1.000
_cell.length_b   1.000
_cell.length_c   1.000
_cell.angle_alpha   90.00
_cell.angle_beta   90.00
_cell.angle_gamma   90.00
#
_symmetry.space_group_name_H-M   'P 1'
#
loop_
_entity.id
_entity.type
_entity.pdbx_description
1 polymer ?
#
loop_
_entity_poly.entity_id
_entity_poly.type
_entity_poly.pdbx_seq_one_letter_code
_entity_poly.pdbx_strand_id
1 'polypeptide(L)'
;MSALPVEVVTSAGRRLAVREIDPGDMLDLIEAAGSAMNGASASSWLAYAEMVCSVTAIDGVPVQMPLSKDEVKALARRIGTDGIAALRPLFDAEDGGSAPDGLENAAKN
;
A
#
# COMPACT_ATOMS: atom_id res chain seq x y z
N MET A 1 -16.16 -0.93 -4.94
CA MET A 1 -15.55 -2.27 -4.89
C MET A 1 -14.41 -2.25 -5.88
N SER A 2 -13.23 -1.85 -5.43
CA SER A 2 -12.01 -1.97 -6.22
C SER A 2 -11.68 -3.45 -6.26
N ALA A 3 -11.86 -4.09 -7.42
CA ALA A 3 -11.56 -5.50 -7.56
C ALA A 3 -10.04 -5.67 -7.66
N LEU A 4 -9.36 -5.68 -6.51
CA LEU A 4 -7.96 -6.07 -6.45
C LEU A 4 -7.82 -7.45 -7.13
N PRO A 5 -6.89 -7.62 -8.08
CA PRO A 5 -6.67 -8.92 -8.70
C PRO A 5 -6.19 -9.90 -7.64
N VAL A 6 -6.46 -11.20 -7.82
CA VAL A 6 -5.99 -12.22 -6.86
C VAL A 6 -4.46 -12.37 -6.91
N GLU A 7 -3.85 -12.10 -8.07
CA GLU A 7 -2.41 -12.23 -8.30
C GLU A 7 -1.90 -11.08 -9.19
N VAL A 8 -0.69 -10.61 -8.89
CA VAL A 8 0.08 -9.64 -9.68
C VAL A 8 1.39 -10.26 -10.10
N VAL A 9 1.75 -10.11 -11.37
CA VAL A 9 3.03 -10.59 -11.90
C VAL A 9 3.97 -9.40 -12.08
N THR A 10 5.19 -9.51 -11.52
CA THR A 10 6.21 -8.47 -11.63
C THR A 10 6.94 -8.54 -12.97
N SER A 11 7.71 -7.51 -13.34
CA SER A 11 8.43 -7.51 -14.62
C SER A 11 9.50 -8.62 -14.71
N ALA A 12 10.06 -9.02 -13.58
CA ALA A 12 10.96 -10.16 -13.46
C ALA A 12 10.26 -11.53 -13.44
N GLY A 13 8.92 -11.57 -13.50
CA GLY A 13 8.12 -12.80 -13.53
C GLY A 13 7.78 -13.39 -12.16
N ARG A 14 8.03 -12.66 -11.06
CA ARG A 14 7.58 -13.08 -9.73
C ARG A 14 6.07 -12.92 -9.59
N ARG A 15 5.46 -13.74 -8.75
CA ARG A 15 4.01 -13.71 -8.50
C ARG A 15 3.73 -13.25 -7.08
N LEU A 16 2.90 -12.22 -6.95
CA LEU A 16 2.43 -11.71 -5.66
C LEU A 16 0.95 -12.00 -5.56
N ALA A 17 0.56 -12.87 -4.63
CA ALA A 17 -0.86 -13.01 -4.28
C ALA A 17 -1.26 -11.83 -3.41
N VAL A 18 -2.36 -11.17 -3.73
CA VAL A 18 -2.82 -9.97 -3.01
C VAL A 18 -4.27 -10.11 -2.58
N ARG A 19 -4.63 -9.41 -1.51
CA ARG A 19 -6.00 -9.29 -1.03
C ARG A 19 -6.28 -7.86 -0.57
N GLU A 20 -7.56 -7.52 -0.47
CA GLU A 20 -8.00 -6.30 0.19
C GLU A 20 -7.65 -6.34 1.69
N ILE A 21 -7.19 -5.21 2.22
CA ILE A 21 -6.98 -4.99 3.65
C ILE A 21 -8.34 -4.65 4.26
N ASP A 22 -8.78 -5.45 5.23
CA ASP A 22 -10.06 -5.18 5.89
C ASP A 22 -9.90 -4.16 7.03
N PRO A 23 -11.00 -3.60 7.57
CA PRO A 23 -10.90 -2.62 8.65
C PRO A 23 -10.21 -3.13 9.92
N GLY A 24 -10.25 -4.44 10.21
CA GLY A 24 -9.55 -5.04 11.34
C GLY A 24 -8.04 -5.08 11.08
N ASP A 25 -7.62 -5.53 9.91
CA ASP A 25 -6.22 -5.48 9.47
C ASP A 25 -5.66 -4.06 9.53
N MET A 26 -6.47 -3.06 9.20
CA MET A 26 -6.04 -1.67 9.25
C MET A 26 -5.79 -1.20 10.69
N LEU A 27 -6.60 -1.65 11.67
CA LEU A 27 -6.34 -1.37 13.08
C LEU A 27 -5.04 -2.04 13.55
N ASP A 28 -4.84 -3.31 13.18
CA ASP A 28 -3.61 -4.05 13.48
C ASP A 28 -2.39 -3.36 12.85
N LEU A 29 -2.55 -2.83 11.64
CA LEU A 29 -1.50 -2.10 10.92
C LEU A 29 -1.16 -0.76 11.59
N ILE A 30 -2.17 -0.02 12.05
CA ILE A 30 -1.99 1.23 12.80
C ILE A 30 -1.23 0.95 14.11
N GLU A 31 -1.56 -0.15 14.80
CA GLU A 31 -0.83 -0.59 16.00
C GLU A 31 0.62 -0.97 15.65
N ALA A 32 0.82 -1.78 14.61
CA ALA A 32 2.13 -2.21 14.14
C ALA A 32 3.04 -1.04 13.75
N ALA A 33 2.48 0.04 13.19
CA ALA A 33 3.21 1.25 12.79
C ALA A 33 3.90 1.94 13.99
N GLY A 34 3.30 1.86 15.17
CA GLY A 34 3.81 2.43 16.41
C GLY A 34 4.25 3.89 16.25
N SER A 35 5.51 4.19 16.57
CA SER A 35 6.04 5.56 16.49
C SER A 35 6.04 6.18 15.09
N ALA A 36 5.85 5.39 14.02
CA ALA A 36 5.69 5.94 12.68
C ALA A 36 4.43 6.81 12.53
N MET A 37 3.43 6.61 13.41
CA MET A 37 2.18 7.37 13.41
C MET A 37 2.29 8.79 13.97
N ASN A 38 3.41 9.14 14.60
CA ASN A 38 3.54 10.40 15.34
C ASN A 38 4.11 11.57 14.50
N GLY A 39 4.39 11.36 13.21
CA GLY A 39 5.05 12.34 12.35
C GLY A 39 4.21 12.80 11.16
N ALA A 40 4.66 13.86 10.49
CA ALA A 40 4.01 14.39 9.29
C ALA A 40 3.91 13.38 8.12
N SER A 41 4.67 12.28 8.19
CA SER A 41 4.65 11.20 7.19
C SER A 41 3.75 10.02 7.57
N ALA A 42 2.94 10.12 8.63
CA ALA A 42 2.08 9.03 9.11
C ALA A 42 1.13 8.52 8.01
N SER A 43 0.46 9.42 7.28
CA SER A 43 -0.45 9.05 6.20
C SER A 43 0.29 8.33 5.05
N SER A 44 1.45 8.84 4.66
CA SER A 44 2.27 8.19 3.62
C SER A 44 2.83 6.84 4.07
N TRP A 45 3.13 6.69 5.36
CA TRP A 45 3.53 5.41 5.93
C TRP A 45 2.38 4.42 5.81
N LEU A 46 1.17 4.80 6.24
CA LEU A 46 0.00 3.91 6.24
C LEU A 46 -0.37 3.46 4.83
N ALA A 47 -0.48 4.39 3.89
CA ALA A 47 -0.79 4.06 2.49
C ALA A 47 0.24 3.07 1.89
N TYR A 48 1.53 3.29 2.18
CA TYR A 48 2.57 2.37 1.70
C TYR A 48 2.51 1.00 2.38
N ALA A 49 2.23 0.99 3.68
CA ALA A 49 2.18 -0.24 4.46
C ALA A 49 0.93 -1.07 4.16
N GLU A 50 -0.21 -0.44 3.89
CA GLU A 50 -1.44 -1.08 3.40
C GLU A 50 -1.16 -1.85 2.11
N MET A 51 -0.56 -1.18 1.12
CA MET A 51 -0.13 -1.81 -0.13
C MET A 51 0.81 -3.00 0.12
N VAL A 52 1.79 -2.86 1.03
CA VAL A 52 2.72 -3.95 1.37
C VAL A 52 2.02 -5.12 2.04
N CYS A 53 1.11 -4.86 2.99
CA CYS A 53 0.44 -5.86 3.79
C CYS A 53 -0.69 -6.56 3.02
N SER A 54 -1.14 -5.99 1.90
CA SER A 54 -2.06 -6.65 0.97
C SER A 54 -1.49 -7.94 0.39
N VAL A 55 -0.15 -8.09 0.35
CA VAL A 55 0.53 -9.27 -0.17
C VAL A 55 0.42 -10.43 0.81
N THR A 56 -0.17 -11.54 0.37
CA THR A 56 -0.41 -12.75 1.17
C THR A 56 0.49 -13.92 0.82
N ALA A 57 1.06 -13.92 -0.39
CA ALA A 57 2.06 -14.90 -0.80
C ALA A 57 3.00 -14.31 -1.85
N ILE A 58 4.23 -14.83 -1.89
CA ILE A 58 5.22 -14.51 -2.92
C ILE A 58 5.70 -15.82 -3.54
N ASP A 59 5.54 -15.94 -4.86
CA ASP A 59 5.89 -17.12 -5.64
C ASP A 59 5.25 -18.42 -5.06
N GLY A 60 3.99 -18.28 -4.61
CA GLY A 60 3.22 -19.36 -3.99
C GLY A 60 3.58 -19.66 -2.52
N VAL A 61 4.59 -18.99 -1.96
CA VAL A 61 4.95 -19.13 -0.54
C VAL A 61 4.20 -18.10 0.29
N PRO A 62 3.32 -18.53 1.23
CA PRO A 62 2.59 -17.60 2.08
C PRO A 62 3.52 -16.70 2.89
N VAL A 63 3.12 -15.44 3.06
CA VAL A 63 3.75 -14.50 3.98
C VAL A 63 2.79 -14.25 5.14
N GLN A 64 3.35 -13.99 6.32
CA GLN A 64 2.55 -13.64 7.49
C GLN A 64 2.23 -12.15 7.46
N MET A 65 1.05 -11.79 7.94
CA MET A 65 0.68 -10.39 8.17
C MET A 65 1.65 -9.79 9.20
N PRO A 66 2.31 -8.66 8.88
CA PRO A 66 3.24 -8.03 9.83
C PRO A 66 2.54 -7.55 11.10
N LEU A 67 3.15 -7.78 12.26
CA LEU A 67 2.67 -7.31 13.57
C LEU A 67 3.49 -6.14 14.12
N SER A 68 4.55 -5.74 13.41
CA SER A 68 5.39 -4.61 13.80
C SER A 68 5.95 -3.85 12.60
N LYS A 69 6.31 -2.59 12.83
CA LYS A 69 6.96 -1.71 11.86
C LYS A 69 8.16 -2.34 11.18
N ASP A 70 8.96 -3.12 11.89
CA ASP A 70 10.15 -3.74 11.31
C ASP A 70 9.82 -4.96 10.47
N GLU A 71 8.74 -5.69 10.80
CA GLU A 71 8.20 -6.74 9.94
C GLU A 71 7.60 -6.19 8.66
N VAL A 72 6.89 -5.05 8.72
CA VAL A 72 6.38 -4.36 7.51
C VAL A 72 7.54 -4.01 6.58
N LYS A 73 8.63 -3.44 7.11
CA LYS A 73 9.83 -3.16 6.32
C LYS A 73 10.49 -4.44 5.80
N ALA A 74 10.52 -5.51 6.59
CA ALA A 74 11.08 -6.78 6.15
C ALA A 74 10.27 -7.37 4.99
N LEU A 75 8.94 -7.32 5.06
CA LEU A 75 8.05 -7.73 3.97
C LEU A 75 8.25 -6.86 2.72
N ALA A 76 8.30 -5.53 2.88
CA ALA A 76 8.60 -4.61 1.78
C ALA A 76 9.94 -4.94 1.09
N ARG A 77 10.99 -5.29 1.86
CA ARG A 77 12.27 -5.74 1.30
C ARG A 77 12.18 -7.08 0.56
N ARG A 78 11.35 -8.02 1.05
CA ARG A 78 11.11 -9.33 0.38
C ARG A 78 10.33 -9.18 -0.92
N ILE A 79 9.37 -8.27 -0.96
CA ILE A 79 8.64 -7.88 -2.18
C ILE A 79 9.62 -7.24 -3.17
N GLY A 80 10.44 -6.31 -2.69
CA GLY A 80 11.47 -5.63 -3.47
C GLY A 80 10.91 -4.58 -4.43
N THR A 81 11.79 -3.80 -5.05
CA THR A 81 11.41 -2.64 -5.87
C THR A 81 10.50 -2.99 -7.04
N ASP A 82 10.80 -4.08 -7.75
CA ASP A 82 9.99 -4.56 -8.88
C ASP A 82 8.57 -4.96 -8.44
N GLY A 83 8.46 -5.63 -7.28
CA GLY A 83 7.16 -5.98 -6.71
C GLY A 83 6.35 -4.76 -6.30
N ILE A 84 6.99 -3.78 -5.64
CA ILE A 84 6.33 -2.51 -5.28
C ILE A 84 5.85 -1.76 -6.53
N ALA A 85 6.67 -1.71 -7.58
CA ALA A 85 6.29 -1.08 -8.84
C ALA A 85 5.09 -1.77 -9.50
N ALA A 86 4.99 -3.10 -9.38
CA ALA A 86 3.85 -3.88 -9.89
C ALA A 86 2.57 -3.67 -9.05
N LEU A 87 2.69 -3.45 -7.75
CA LEU A 87 1.56 -3.19 -6.85
C LEU A 87 1.00 -1.77 -6.97
N ARG A 88 1.88 -0.78 -7.17
CA ARG A 88 1.54 0.65 -7.15
C ARG A 88 0.27 1.04 -7.93
N PRO A 89 0.05 0.58 -9.18
CA PRO A 89 -1.12 0.99 -9.97
C PRO A 89 -2.45 0.52 -9.38
N LEU A 90 -2.44 -0.49 -8.51
CA LEU A 90 -3.64 -1.02 -7.86
C LEU A 90 -4.15 -0.10 -6.74
N PHE A 91 -3.25 0.63 -6.11
CA PHE A 91 -3.55 1.49 -4.95
C PHE A 91 -3.60 2.97 -5.33
N ASP A 92 -2.87 3.40 -6.36
CA ASP A 92 -2.96 4.78 -6.88
C ASP A 92 -4.35 5.08 -7.51
N ALA A 93 -5.09 4.05 -7.94
CA ALA A 93 -6.45 4.20 -8.48
C ALA A 93 -7.51 4.58 -7.42
N GLU A 94 -7.22 4.35 -6.13
CA GLU A 94 -8.11 4.69 -5.03
C GLU A 94 -7.94 6.13 -4.54
N ASP A 95 -6.85 6.81 -4.94
CA ASP A 95 -6.55 8.23 -4.68
C ASP A 95 -7.22 9.18 -5.70
N GLY A 96 -8.29 8.72 -6.35
CA GLY A 96 -9.13 9.51 -7.29
C GLY A 96 -10.04 10.53 -6.61
N GLY A 97 -9.58 11.19 -5.54
CA GLY A 97 -10.40 12.03 -4.68
C GLY A 97 -9.64 13.15 -3.98
N SER A 98 -8.94 13.99 -4.74
CA SER A 98 -8.80 15.46 -4.57
C SER A 98 -7.48 15.96 -5.19
N ALA A 99 -7.50 16.19 -6.51
CA ALA A 99 -6.66 17.24 -7.07
C ALA A 99 -7.31 18.60 -6.70
N PRO A 100 -6.56 19.62 -6.25
CA PRO A 100 -7.13 20.94 -6.00
C PRO A 100 -7.64 21.54 -7.31
N ASP A 101 -8.95 21.80 -7.35
CA ASP A 101 -9.61 22.57 -8.40
C ASP A 101 -8.87 23.87 -8.69
N GLY A 102 -8.73 24.14 -9.99
CA GLY A 102 -7.92 25.22 -10.55
C GLY A 102 -8.19 26.59 -9.95
N LEU A 103 -7.11 27.24 -9.53
CA LEU A 103 -7.06 28.67 -9.29
C LEU A 103 -6.99 29.40 -10.65
N GLU A 104 -8.10 29.46 -11.39
CA GLU A 104 -8.20 30.32 -12.59
C GLU A 104 -9.60 30.93 -12.67
N ASN A 105 -9.88 31.90 -11.78
CA ASN A 105 -10.73 33.06 -12.09
C ASN A 105 -10.78 34.03 -10.90
N ALA A 106 -9.91 35.04 -10.89
CA ALA A 106 -10.17 36.32 -10.22
C ALA A 106 -9.13 37.37 -10.64
N ALA A 107 -9.43 38.14 -11.69
CA ALA A 107 -9.16 39.58 -11.78
C ALA A 107 -9.49 40.12 -13.18
N LYS A 108 -10.79 40.26 -13.47
CA LYS A 108 -11.28 41.34 -14.32
C LYS A 108 -12.37 42.07 -13.54
N ASN A 109 -11.97 43.14 -12.87
CA ASN A 109 -12.80 44.33 -12.70
C ASN A 109 -11.90 45.53 -12.43
#